data_AF-A0A7T5R8Y2-F1
#
_entry.id   AF-A0A7T5R8Y2-F1
#
_cell.length_a   1.000
_cell.length_b   1.000
_cell.length_c   1.000
_cell.angle_alpha   90.00
_cell.angle_beta   90.00
_cell.angle_gamma   90.00
#
_symmetry.space_group_name_H-M   'P 1'
#
loop_
_entity.id
_entity.type
_entity.pdbx_description
1 polymer ?
#
loop_
_entity_poly.entity_id
_entity_poly.type
_entity_poly.pdbx_seq_one_letter_code
_entity_poly.pdbx_strand_id
1 'polypeptide(L)'
;MAKEATAKTAETLAKEQRAISVSEFFEKNRHLLGFDNPTKALLTVVKEAVDNSLDACEEARILPDVKVIIKPLEENVFRVTIEDNGPGIVKQQIPHIFARLLYGSKFGRGKQSRGQQGIGISAAVLYSQLTTGKPAIIYSKPDKNKKTHMVELKLDTTKNEPKILKEEDLEDGLKHTGTKIILEIQGKYIQSKHSVDEYMRQTAIMNPHANIRYENAAGEKSDWKRTVDKLPPLPKEIKPHPHGVEMGILERMAHNTDSRTVANFMQNDFCRVGSTSAEEMCRLAGIAPNAKPRELTSEQVRKLYDAIQKVKLMRPPTDCLAPIGEKMLEEGLKNETKAEFVNAVTRDPVVYRGNPFQIEAAIAYGGDLAKTQSGEVASDEAVQQPAKLIRYANKMPLLYEQSSCALTKAVQGVTWRRYGMNQPGGGLPHGPAVIAVHICSTWVPYTSEGKEAIASYPEIIEEIKLAVQEVARSLFQYVSGIRKTEDRAKRQKLFEVYIPELAGDLAHLTGEKKEKMEEGLKKFLKKNVAKIIEEGGDNGEAAKE
;
A
#
# COMPACT_ATOMS: atom_id res chain seq x y z
N MET A 1 7.23 -39.58 50.98
CA MET A 1 5.81 -39.56 50.60
C MET A 1 5.53 -38.23 49.92
N ALA A 2 5.28 -38.23 48.61
CA ALA A 2 4.85 -37.03 47.90
C ALA A 2 3.43 -36.70 48.35
N LYS A 3 3.16 -35.47 48.81
CA LYS A 3 1.80 -35.00 49.10
C LYS A 3 1.00 -35.10 47.79
N GLU A 4 -0.03 -35.94 47.77
CA GLU A 4 -1.02 -35.94 46.70
C GLU A 4 -1.55 -34.51 46.52
N ALA A 5 -1.49 -34.02 45.29
CA ALA A 5 -2.03 -32.72 44.94
C ALA A 5 -3.55 -32.77 45.17
N THR A 6 -4.02 -32.05 46.18
CA THR A 6 -5.45 -31.92 46.48
C THR A 6 -6.18 -31.38 45.26
N ALA A 7 -7.22 -32.08 44.82
CA ALA A 7 -8.04 -31.69 43.68
C ALA A 7 -8.62 -30.29 43.92
N LYS A 8 -8.35 -29.36 43.00
CA LYS A 8 -8.88 -27.98 43.06
C LYS A 8 -10.40 -28.02 42.88
N THR A 9 -11.14 -27.37 43.77
CA THR A 9 -12.61 -27.20 43.66
C THR A 9 -12.97 -26.14 42.62
N ALA A 10 -14.22 -26.15 42.15
CA ALA A 10 -14.71 -25.14 41.20
C ALA A 10 -14.55 -23.70 41.74
N GLU A 11 -14.73 -23.48 43.04
CA GLU A 11 -14.58 -22.18 43.69
C GLU A 11 -13.12 -21.73 43.78
N THR A 12 -12.20 -22.67 43.97
CA THR A 12 -10.76 -22.36 43.95
C THR A 12 -10.27 -22.06 42.54
N LEU A 13 -10.76 -22.79 41.53
CA LEU A 13 -10.51 -22.49 40.12
C LEU A 13 -11.12 -21.14 39.71
N ALA A 14 -12.32 -20.80 40.20
CA ALA A 14 -12.98 -19.53 39.92
C ALA A 14 -12.22 -18.32 40.51
N LYS A 15 -11.67 -18.46 41.72
CA LYS A 15 -10.82 -17.42 42.35
C LYS A 15 -9.49 -17.19 41.62
N GLU A 16 -9.03 -18.17 40.84
CA GLU A 16 -7.83 -18.05 40.00
C GLU A 16 -8.13 -17.35 38.66
N GLN A 17 -9.40 -17.17 38.27
CA GLN A 17 -9.77 -16.46 37.05
C GLN A 17 -9.45 -14.97 37.18
N ARG A 18 -8.75 -14.42 36.18
CA ARG A 18 -8.40 -13.00 36.10
C ARG A 18 -8.68 -12.46 34.72
N ALA A 19 -9.29 -11.28 34.66
CA ALA A 19 -9.37 -10.50 33.43
C ALA A 19 -8.03 -9.81 33.20
N ILE A 20 -7.52 -9.87 31.97
CA ILE A 20 -6.31 -9.15 31.54
C ILE A 20 -6.71 -7.96 30.68
N SER A 21 -5.94 -6.88 30.77
CA SER A 21 -6.14 -5.73 29.91
C SER A 21 -5.72 -6.06 28.47
N VAL A 22 -6.20 -5.26 27.51
CA VAL A 22 -5.77 -5.36 26.10
C VAL A 22 -4.26 -5.15 25.97
N SER A 23 -3.70 -4.22 26.75
CA SER A 23 -2.27 -3.94 26.74
C SER A 23 -1.45 -5.10 27.31
N GLU A 24 -1.94 -5.75 28.36
CA GLU A 24 -1.30 -6.94 28.93
C GLU A 24 -1.37 -8.12 27.95
N PHE A 25 -2.49 -8.27 27.23
CA PHE A 25 -2.63 -9.26 26.18
C PHE A 25 -1.58 -9.06 25.08
N PHE A 26 -1.39 -7.83 24.60
CA PHE A 26 -0.42 -7.55 23.54
C PHE A 26 1.04 -7.56 24.02
N GLU A 27 1.29 -7.20 25.27
CA GLU A 27 2.61 -7.38 25.92
C GLU A 27 3.02 -8.86 25.89
N LYS A 28 2.10 -9.76 26.22
CA LYS A 28 2.32 -11.22 26.15
C LYS A 28 2.37 -11.75 24.72
N ASN A 29 1.67 -11.09 23.78
CA ASN A 29 1.50 -11.53 22.40
C ASN A 29 2.06 -10.54 21.37
N ARG A 30 3.31 -10.07 21.58
CA ARG A 30 3.97 -9.08 20.71
C ARG A 30 4.00 -9.42 19.21
N HIS A 31 3.95 -10.70 18.87
CA HIS A 31 3.93 -11.17 17.48
C HIS A 31 2.66 -10.74 16.73
N LEU A 32 1.53 -10.57 17.43
CA LEU A 32 0.27 -10.06 16.86
C LEU A 32 0.38 -8.58 16.45
N LEU A 33 1.30 -7.83 17.06
CA LEU A 33 1.57 -6.44 16.73
C LEU A 33 2.64 -6.28 15.62
N GLY A 34 3.11 -7.38 15.04
CA GLY A 34 4.21 -7.34 14.07
C GLY A 34 5.58 -7.14 14.69
N PHE A 35 5.74 -7.44 15.99
CA PHE A 35 7.04 -7.47 16.70
C PHE A 35 7.52 -8.91 16.91
N ASP A 36 7.47 -9.73 15.86
CA ASP A 36 7.90 -11.12 15.87
C ASP A 36 9.42 -11.28 15.92
N ASN A 37 10.15 -10.41 15.20
CA ASN A 37 11.61 -10.44 15.16
C ASN A 37 12.21 -9.01 15.19
N PRO A 38 13.48 -8.84 15.62
CA PRO A 38 14.08 -7.51 15.80
C PRO A 38 14.21 -6.68 14.51
N THR A 39 14.36 -7.31 13.35
CA THR A 39 14.42 -6.59 12.07
C THR A 39 13.06 -6.03 11.70
N LYS A 40 12.02 -6.88 11.77
CA LYS A 40 10.66 -6.46 11.49
C LYS A 40 10.15 -5.46 12.52
N ALA A 41 10.56 -5.57 13.78
CA ALA A 41 10.17 -4.62 14.81
C ALA A 41 10.63 -3.18 14.52
N LEU A 42 11.89 -3.00 14.10
CA LEU A 42 12.41 -1.70 13.69
C LEU A 42 11.61 -1.13 12.52
N LEU A 43 11.29 -1.97 11.52
CA LEU A 43 10.44 -1.58 10.40
C LEU A 43 9.02 -1.19 10.84
N THR A 44 8.36 -1.99 11.67
CA THR A 44 6.99 -1.74 12.14
C THR A 44 6.90 -0.41 12.88
N VAL A 45 7.88 -0.07 13.73
CA VAL A 45 7.92 1.23 14.43
C VAL A 45 8.00 2.40 13.45
N VAL A 46 8.89 2.31 12.46
CA VAL A 46 9.04 3.37 11.44
C VAL A 46 7.79 3.45 10.57
N LYS A 47 7.26 2.32 10.13
CA LYS A 47 6.03 2.20 9.32
C LYS A 47 4.87 2.92 9.98
N GLU A 48 4.54 2.56 11.22
CA GLU A 48 3.41 3.13 11.93
C GLU A 48 3.57 4.63 12.23
N ALA A 49 4.80 5.11 12.48
CA ALA A 49 5.03 6.54 12.70
C ALA A 49 4.94 7.35 11.40
N VAL A 50 5.52 6.86 10.31
CA VAL A 50 5.49 7.52 9.00
C VAL A 50 4.07 7.55 8.43
N ASP A 51 3.34 6.44 8.49
CA ASP A 51 1.96 6.36 7.99
C ASP A 51 1.03 7.32 8.73
N ASN A 52 1.17 7.44 10.06
CA ASN A 52 0.39 8.40 10.83
C ASN A 52 0.78 9.86 10.52
N SER A 53 2.06 10.13 10.25
CA SER A 53 2.53 11.45 9.84
C SER A 53 1.91 11.86 8.50
N LEU A 54 1.95 10.96 7.51
CA LEU A 54 1.37 11.20 6.19
C LEU A 54 -0.16 11.37 6.24
N ASP A 55 -0.86 10.52 6.99
CA ASP A 55 -2.30 10.64 7.22
C ASP A 55 -2.66 12.00 7.86
N ALA A 56 -1.93 12.42 8.90
CA ALA A 56 -2.19 13.68 9.59
C ALA A 56 -2.01 14.90 8.68
N CYS A 57 -0.96 14.92 7.86
CA CYS A 57 -0.75 15.98 6.88
C CYS A 57 -1.85 15.99 5.80
N GLU A 58 -2.19 14.83 5.23
CA GLU A 58 -3.21 14.71 4.19
C GLU A 58 -4.60 15.14 4.70
N GLU A 59 -5.00 14.69 5.90
CA GLU A 59 -6.27 15.07 6.53
C GLU A 59 -6.35 16.58 6.82
N ALA A 60 -5.23 17.19 7.22
CA ALA A 60 -5.12 18.63 7.44
C ALA A 60 -4.94 19.45 6.14
N ARG A 61 -4.90 18.80 4.97
CA ARG A 61 -4.63 19.42 3.67
C ARG A 61 -3.27 20.14 3.60
N ILE A 62 -2.27 19.62 4.32
CA ILE A 62 -0.89 20.10 4.31
C ILE A 62 -0.05 19.16 3.43
N LEU A 63 0.76 19.71 2.53
CA LEU A 63 1.70 18.91 1.75
C LEU A 63 2.79 18.35 2.68
N PRO A 64 2.93 17.02 2.83
CA PRO A 64 3.79 16.43 3.85
C PRO A 64 5.27 16.77 3.66
N ASP A 65 5.93 17.08 4.76
CA ASP A 65 7.39 17.09 4.92
C ASP A 65 7.70 16.23 6.14
N VAL A 66 8.22 15.03 5.89
CA VAL A 66 8.49 14.02 6.92
C VAL A 66 9.98 13.76 6.98
N LYS A 67 10.54 13.87 8.18
CA LYS A 67 11.93 13.57 8.48
C LYS A 67 12.00 12.33 9.34
N VAL A 68 12.76 11.32 8.89
CA VAL A 68 13.00 10.07 9.61
C VAL A 68 14.49 9.91 9.85
N ILE A 69 14.89 9.68 11.08
CA ILE A 69 16.29 9.50 11.48
C ILE A 69 16.38 8.25 12.35
N ILE A 70 17.28 7.33 12.00
CA ILE A 70 17.58 6.15 12.80
C ILE A 70 19.04 6.23 13.21
N LYS A 71 19.32 6.36 14.51
CA LYS A 71 20.68 6.40 15.04
C LYS A 71 20.98 5.18 15.89
N PRO A 72 22.08 4.45 15.65
CA PRO A 72 22.54 3.44 16.59
C PRO A 72 22.99 4.13 17.88
N LEU A 73 22.55 3.60 19.03
CA LEU A 73 23.01 4.05 20.34
C LEU A 73 23.98 3.02 20.94
N GLU A 74 23.55 1.76 20.94
CA GLU A 74 24.29 0.61 21.43
C GLU A 74 24.10 -0.57 20.47
N GLU A 75 24.71 -1.71 20.76
CA GLU A 75 24.51 -2.91 19.96
C GLU A 75 23.02 -3.30 19.94
N ASN A 76 22.44 -3.35 18.73
CA ASN A 76 21.01 -3.65 18.52
C ASN A 76 20.03 -2.67 19.18
N VAL A 77 20.46 -1.48 19.64
CA VAL A 77 19.57 -0.43 20.18
C VAL A 77 19.63 0.80 19.30
N PHE A 78 18.46 1.25 18.84
CA PHE A 78 18.33 2.36 17.91
C PHE A 78 17.43 3.45 18.49
N ARG A 79 17.84 4.71 18.33
CA ARG A 79 16.97 5.88 18.48
C ARG A 79 16.30 6.18 17.15
N VAL A 80 15.00 5.99 17.10
CA VAL A 80 14.16 6.30 15.94
C VAL A 80 13.48 7.64 16.21
N THR A 81 13.71 8.60 15.31
CA THR A 81 13.09 9.94 15.38
C THR A 81 12.30 10.19 14.11
N ILE A 82 11.02 10.51 14.24
CA ILE A 82 10.14 10.91 13.14
C ILE A 82 9.60 12.29 13.47
N GLU A 83 9.67 13.21 12.52
CA GLU A 83 9.22 14.59 12.63
C GLU A 83 8.42 14.96 11.39
N ASP A 84 7.22 15.50 11.57
CA ASP A 84 6.30 15.90 10.50
C ASP A 84 5.92 17.38 10.59
N ASN A 85 5.44 17.93 9.49
CA ASN A 85 4.91 19.29 9.40
C ASN A 85 3.38 19.37 9.51
N GLY A 86 2.75 18.36 10.12
CA GLY A 86 1.29 18.24 10.20
C GLY A 86 0.63 19.29 11.09
N PRO A 87 -0.64 19.09 11.44
CA PRO A 87 -1.40 20.04 12.27
C PRO A 87 -0.96 20.05 13.73
N GLY A 88 -0.04 19.16 14.15
CA GLY A 88 0.25 18.89 15.54
C GLY A 88 -0.94 18.24 16.28
N ILE A 89 -0.74 17.97 17.56
CA ILE A 89 -1.71 17.31 18.44
C ILE A 89 -1.95 18.19 19.67
N VAL A 90 -3.23 18.37 20.01
CA VAL A 90 -3.65 19.11 21.21
C VAL A 90 -3.10 18.43 22.47
N LYS A 91 -2.55 19.21 23.40
CA LYS A 91 -1.85 18.75 24.62
C LYS A 91 -2.57 17.60 25.33
N GLN A 92 -3.87 17.73 25.55
CA GLN A 92 -4.70 16.75 26.27
C GLN A 92 -4.84 15.41 25.54
N GLN A 93 -4.66 15.38 24.22
CA GLN A 93 -4.82 14.19 23.39
C GLN A 93 -3.52 13.41 23.19
N ILE A 94 -2.35 14.05 23.41
CA ILE A 94 -1.03 13.42 23.23
C ILE A 94 -0.94 12.11 24.04
N PRO A 95 -1.22 12.09 25.36
CA PRO A 95 -1.04 10.86 26.13
C PRO A 95 -1.95 9.73 25.64
N HIS A 96 -3.18 10.03 25.24
CA HIS A 96 -4.13 9.02 24.78
C HIS A 96 -3.80 8.46 23.40
N ILE A 97 -3.29 9.27 22.47
CA ILE A 97 -2.91 8.79 21.13
C ILE A 97 -1.70 7.85 21.20
N PHE A 98 -0.72 8.17 22.04
CA PHE A 98 0.56 7.45 22.08
C PHE A 98 0.66 6.37 23.16
N ALA A 99 -0.14 6.43 24.24
CA ALA A 99 -0.13 5.44 25.32
C ALA A 99 -1.54 5.01 25.73
N ARG A 100 -2.38 4.70 24.75
CA ARG A 100 -3.63 3.95 24.96
C ARG A 100 -3.92 3.09 23.74
N LEU A 101 -3.93 1.78 23.92
CA LEU A 101 -4.27 0.85 22.85
C LEU A 101 -5.77 0.87 22.55
N LEU A 102 -6.12 0.67 21.28
CA LEU A 102 -7.48 0.79 20.76
C LEU A 102 -8.09 2.19 20.95
N TYR A 103 -7.25 3.24 20.90
CA TYR A 103 -7.68 4.62 20.96
C TYR A 103 -7.39 5.33 19.64
N GLY A 104 -8.36 6.08 19.12
CA GLY A 104 -8.19 6.77 17.85
C GLY A 104 -9.50 7.19 17.20
N SER A 105 -9.39 8.08 16.23
CA SER A 105 -10.50 8.65 15.47
C SER A 105 -10.86 7.86 14.20
N LYS A 106 -10.16 6.75 13.93
CA LYS A 106 -10.22 5.99 12.66
C LYS A 106 -11.14 4.76 12.71
N PHE A 107 -11.76 4.45 13.86
CA PHE A 107 -12.63 3.27 14.01
C PHE A 107 -13.95 3.41 13.27
N GLY A 108 -14.33 2.39 12.50
CA GLY A 108 -15.71 2.20 12.01
C GLY A 108 -16.21 3.25 11.02
N ARG A 109 -15.35 4.14 10.54
CA ARG A 109 -15.73 5.27 9.66
C ARG A 109 -16.04 4.88 8.21
N GLY A 110 -15.89 3.60 7.85
CA GLY A 110 -16.18 3.14 6.48
C GLY A 110 -15.45 3.95 5.38
N LYS A 111 -14.36 4.66 5.71
CA LYS A 111 -13.55 5.45 4.77
C LYS A 111 -12.16 4.85 4.66
N GLN A 112 -11.50 5.02 3.51
CA GLN A 112 -10.12 4.58 3.36
C GLN A 112 -9.18 5.32 4.33
N SER A 113 -8.26 4.59 4.95
CA SER A 113 -7.12 5.09 5.73
C SER A 113 -5.96 4.11 5.69
N ARG A 114 -4.72 4.58 5.98
CA ARG A 114 -3.54 3.71 6.17
C ARG A 114 -3.70 2.88 7.46
N GLY A 115 -4.11 3.52 8.56
CA GLY A 115 -4.40 2.88 9.84
C GLY A 115 -5.89 2.52 10.04
N GLN A 116 -6.20 1.27 10.39
CA GLN A 116 -7.59 0.81 10.61
C GLN A 116 -8.00 0.64 12.09
N GLN A 117 -7.06 0.32 12.99
CA GLN A 117 -7.40 -0.25 14.31
C GLN A 117 -6.96 0.58 15.53
N GLY A 118 -6.32 1.75 15.35
CA GLY A 118 -5.90 2.58 16.49
C GLY A 118 -4.91 1.90 17.46
N ILE A 119 -4.12 0.95 16.95
CA ILE A 119 -3.14 0.18 17.73
C ILE A 119 -1.70 0.64 17.42
N GLY A 120 -1.43 1.01 16.17
CA GLY A 120 -0.09 1.12 15.59
C GLY A 120 0.94 1.90 16.41
N ILE A 121 0.71 3.20 16.61
CA ILE A 121 1.70 4.04 17.28
C ILE A 121 1.83 3.73 18.78
N SER A 122 0.73 3.37 19.44
CA SER A 122 0.76 2.93 20.84
C SER A 122 1.50 1.59 21.00
N ALA A 123 1.44 0.71 20.00
CA ALA A 123 2.21 -0.53 19.96
C ALA A 123 3.72 -0.25 19.83
N ALA A 124 4.12 0.76 19.06
CA ALA A 124 5.52 1.20 18.98
C ALA A 124 6.03 1.74 20.33
N VAL A 125 5.22 2.53 21.04
CA VAL A 125 5.52 3.01 22.39
C VAL A 125 5.65 1.86 23.39
N LEU A 126 4.72 0.91 23.35
CA LEU A 126 4.80 -0.31 24.17
C LEU A 126 6.08 -1.10 23.88
N TYR A 127 6.43 -1.27 22.61
CA TYR A 127 7.65 -1.99 22.23
C TYR A 127 8.92 -1.31 22.72
N SER A 128 8.99 0.03 22.65
CA SER A 128 10.08 0.81 23.26
C SER A 128 10.20 0.56 24.75
N GLN A 129 9.07 0.64 25.47
CA GLN A 129 9.03 0.39 26.92
C GLN A 129 9.46 -1.04 27.28
N LEU A 130 9.04 -2.04 26.51
CA LEU A 130 9.35 -3.45 26.81
C LEU A 130 10.81 -3.80 26.51
N THR A 131 11.40 -3.19 25.49
CA THR A 131 12.75 -3.57 25.04
C THR A 131 13.86 -2.77 25.71
N THR A 132 13.70 -1.45 25.85
CA THR A 132 14.75 -0.58 26.44
C THR A 132 14.34 -0.01 27.80
N GLY A 133 13.07 -0.12 28.19
CA GLY A 133 12.56 0.49 29.40
C GLY A 133 12.44 2.02 29.33
N LYS A 134 12.79 2.64 28.20
CA LYS A 134 12.77 4.10 28.01
C LYS A 134 11.37 4.61 27.69
N PRO A 135 11.00 5.82 28.15
CA PRO A 135 9.73 6.44 27.75
C PRO A 135 9.79 6.92 26.30
N ALA A 136 8.61 7.06 25.68
CA ALA A 136 8.48 7.78 24.42
C ALA A 136 8.52 9.29 24.69
N ILE A 137 9.25 10.03 23.87
CA ILE A 137 9.33 11.50 23.97
C ILE A 137 8.60 12.10 22.77
N ILE A 138 7.54 12.84 23.05
CA ILE A 138 6.69 13.47 22.03
C ILE A 138 6.82 14.98 22.13
N TYR A 139 7.08 15.62 21.00
CA TYR A 139 6.96 17.06 20.82
C TYR A 139 5.77 17.33 19.91
N SER A 140 4.92 18.28 20.27
CA SER A 140 3.79 18.68 19.46
C SER A 140 3.62 20.19 19.49
N LYS A 141 3.43 20.78 18.32
CA LYS A 141 3.19 22.22 18.17
C LYS A 141 2.00 22.45 17.23
N PRO A 142 0.78 22.64 17.78
CA PRO A 142 -0.41 22.85 16.95
C PRO A 142 -0.44 24.19 16.21
N ASP A 143 0.27 25.18 16.73
CA ASP A 143 0.28 26.55 16.19
C ASP A 143 1.70 27.08 16.20
N LYS A 144 2.13 27.65 15.07
CA LYS A 144 3.49 28.18 14.86
C LYS A 144 3.88 29.23 15.91
N ASN A 145 2.91 29.98 16.41
CA ASN A 145 3.11 31.07 17.37
C ASN A 145 3.01 30.61 18.84
N LYS A 146 2.63 29.36 19.09
CA LYS A 146 2.53 28.81 20.44
C LYS A 146 3.81 28.09 20.86
N LYS A 147 3.89 27.78 22.16
CA LYS A 147 4.95 26.93 22.72
C LYS A 147 4.81 25.50 22.18
N THR A 148 5.93 24.78 22.16
CA THR A 148 5.95 23.35 21.84
C THR A 148 5.67 22.56 23.10
N HIS A 149 4.68 21.68 23.07
CA HIS A 149 4.40 20.75 24.17
C HIS A 149 5.33 19.56 24.05
N MET A 150 6.15 19.31 25.08
CA MET A 150 6.97 18.11 25.20
C MET A 150 6.39 17.21 26.30
N VAL A 151 6.12 15.95 25.97
CA VAL A 151 5.58 14.95 26.88
C VAL A 151 6.44 13.69 26.83
N GLU A 152 6.93 13.25 28.00
CA GLU A 152 7.53 11.93 28.18
C GLU A 152 6.48 10.99 28.78
N LEU A 153 6.19 9.89 28.09
CA LEU A 153 5.09 9.00 28.45
C LEU A 153 5.45 7.51 28.34
N LYS A 154 4.78 6.73 29.19
CA LYS A 154 4.77 5.27 29.22
C LYS A 154 3.33 4.76 29.17
N LEU A 155 3.15 3.50 28.78
CA LEU A 155 1.85 2.82 28.83
C LEU A 155 1.77 1.97 30.10
N ASP A 156 0.77 2.20 30.93
CA ASP A 156 0.40 1.27 32.00
C ASP A 156 -0.33 0.08 31.37
N THR A 157 0.35 -1.06 31.28
CA THR A 157 -0.20 -2.26 30.65
C THR A 157 -1.27 -2.94 31.48
N THR A 158 -1.37 -2.66 32.79
CA THR A 158 -2.41 -3.26 33.63
C THR A 158 -3.76 -2.57 33.44
N LYS A 159 -3.76 -1.26 33.22
CA LYS A 159 -4.98 -0.45 33.06
C LYS A 159 -5.29 -0.04 31.63
N ASN A 160 -4.33 -0.18 30.71
CA ASN A 160 -4.38 0.44 29.38
C ASN A 160 -4.59 1.96 29.46
N GLU A 161 -3.77 2.62 30.29
CA GLU A 161 -3.82 4.06 30.51
C GLU A 161 -2.44 4.70 30.35
N PRO A 162 -2.37 5.96 29.91
CA PRO A 162 -1.10 6.66 29.77
C PRO A 162 -0.54 7.05 31.14
N LYS A 163 0.77 6.83 31.32
CA LYS A 163 1.55 7.29 32.47
C LYS A 163 2.51 8.39 32.01
N ILE A 164 2.17 9.63 32.32
CA ILE A 164 3.02 10.80 32.05
C ILE A 164 4.13 10.84 33.09
N LEU A 165 5.39 10.89 32.62
CA LEU A 165 6.57 11.01 33.49
C LEU A 165 7.02 12.47 33.60
N LYS A 166 6.94 13.20 32.49
CA LYS A 166 7.40 14.58 32.37
C LYS A 166 6.56 15.33 31.34
N GLU A 167 6.23 16.57 31.62
CA GLU A 167 5.47 17.44 30.71
C GLU A 167 6.00 18.88 30.84
N GLU A 168 6.41 19.47 29.71
CA GLU A 168 6.99 20.82 29.66
C GLU A 168 6.52 21.57 28.42
N ASP A 169 6.32 22.89 28.55
CA ASP A 169 6.01 23.79 27.44
C ASP A 169 7.29 24.56 27.04
N LEU A 170 7.89 24.18 25.91
CA LEU A 170 9.16 24.71 25.43
C LEU A 170 8.97 25.89 24.49
N GLU A 171 9.73 26.98 24.72
CA GLU A 171 9.78 28.13 23.81
C GLU A 171 10.63 27.80 22.57
N ASP A 172 11.83 27.25 22.76
CA ASP A 172 12.74 26.79 21.70
C ASP A 172 12.55 25.32 21.33
N GLY A 173 11.31 24.95 20.99
CA GLY A 173 10.96 23.59 20.55
C GLY A 173 10.95 23.43 19.02
N LEU A 174 9.81 22.93 18.49
CA LEU A 174 9.62 22.80 17.05
C LEU A 174 9.53 24.19 16.38
N LYS A 175 10.25 24.34 15.26
CA LYS A 175 10.27 25.58 14.47
C LYS A 175 9.03 25.75 13.58
N HIS A 176 8.31 24.67 13.34
CA HIS A 176 7.09 24.62 12.53
C HIS A 176 5.96 23.94 13.31
N THR A 177 4.74 24.02 12.77
CA THR A 177 3.63 23.18 13.24
C THR A 177 3.91 21.72 12.92
N GLY A 178 3.50 20.82 13.81
CA GLY A 178 3.65 19.39 13.57
C GLY A 178 3.94 18.60 14.83
N THR A 179 4.32 17.35 14.62
CA THR A 179 4.63 16.39 15.69
C THR A 179 6.00 15.79 15.48
N LYS A 180 6.70 15.50 16.57
CA LYS A 180 7.94 14.74 16.57
C LYS A 180 7.88 13.67 17.64
N ILE A 181 8.17 12.44 17.26
CA ILE A 181 8.27 11.29 18.17
C ILE A 181 9.70 10.78 18.19
N ILE A 182 10.19 10.49 19.39
CA ILE A 182 11.48 9.85 19.63
C ILE A 182 11.24 8.58 20.43
N LEU A 183 11.71 7.45 19.91
CA LEU A 183 11.64 6.14 20.54
C LEU A 183 13.03 5.52 20.58
N GLU A 184 13.35 4.85 21.69
CA GLU A 184 14.55 4.01 21.82
C GLU A 184 14.11 2.56 21.86
N ILE A 185 14.49 1.79 20.86
CA ILE A 185 13.99 0.42 20.66
C ILE A 185 15.13 -0.55 20.40
N GLN A 186 14.97 -1.79 20.87
CA GLN A 186 15.84 -2.88 20.43
C GLN A 186 15.39 -3.39 19.06
N GLY A 187 16.33 -3.53 18.12
CA GLY A 187 16.04 -3.96 16.76
C GLY A 187 17.28 -4.49 16.05
N LYS A 188 17.13 -4.87 14.78
CA LYS A 188 18.26 -5.23 13.92
C LYS A 188 18.12 -4.54 12.57
N TYR A 189 19.01 -3.59 12.30
CA TYR A 189 19.09 -2.92 11.02
C TYR A 189 19.75 -3.82 9.97
N ILE A 190 19.17 -3.87 8.77
CA ILE A 190 19.69 -4.59 7.60
C ILE A 190 19.47 -3.75 6.35
N GLN A 191 20.25 -3.98 5.30
CA GLN A 191 20.08 -3.35 3.99
C GLN A 191 19.68 -4.42 2.96
N SER A 192 18.39 -4.73 2.89
CA SER A 192 17.85 -5.75 1.98
C SER A 192 16.41 -5.41 1.58
N LYS A 193 15.75 -6.25 0.77
CA LYS A 193 14.34 -6.07 0.36
C LYS A 193 13.32 -5.94 1.51
N HIS A 194 13.70 -6.30 2.74
CA HIS A 194 12.85 -6.23 3.93
C HIS A 194 13.31 -5.14 4.92
N SER A 195 14.20 -4.24 4.48
CA SER A 195 14.73 -3.16 5.30
C SER A 195 13.78 -1.98 5.43
N VAL A 196 14.10 -1.11 6.39
CA VAL A 196 13.49 0.22 6.49
C VAL A 196 13.79 1.06 5.25
N ASP A 197 14.98 0.95 4.66
CA ASP A 197 15.35 1.70 3.46
C ASP A 197 14.41 1.40 2.29
N GLU A 198 14.10 0.11 2.07
CA GLU A 198 13.18 -0.30 1.01
C GLU A 198 11.76 0.18 1.29
N TYR A 199 11.33 0.18 2.55
CA TYR A 199 10.04 0.76 2.96
C TYR A 199 9.97 2.26 2.66
N MET A 200 10.99 3.02 3.05
CA MET A 200 11.04 4.47 2.81
C MET A 200 11.02 4.78 1.30
N ARG A 201 11.78 4.01 0.52
CA ARG A 201 11.80 4.11 -0.94
C ARG A 201 10.42 3.84 -1.57
N GLN A 202 9.76 2.74 -1.18
CA GLN A 202 8.43 2.41 -1.68
C GLN A 202 7.35 3.40 -1.21
N THR A 203 7.54 3.99 -0.03
CA THR A 203 6.67 5.05 0.49
C THR A 203 6.82 6.33 -0.34
N ALA A 204 8.03 6.71 -0.73
CA ALA A 204 8.26 7.86 -1.61
C ALA A 204 7.58 7.69 -2.98
N ILE A 205 7.65 6.50 -3.58
CA ILE A 205 6.94 6.19 -4.85
C ILE A 205 5.44 6.44 -4.76
N MET A 206 4.80 6.05 -3.65
CA MET A 206 3.34 6.16 -3.47
C MET A 206 2.87 7.55 -3.06
N ASN A 207 3.80 8.40 -2.62
CA ASN A 207 3.50 9.72 -2.09
C ASN A 207 4.36 10.76 -2.80
N PRO A 208 4.21 10.94 -4.13
CA PRO A 208 4.98 11.91 -4.91
C PRO A 208 4.71 13.36 -4.49
N HIS A 209 3.67 13.60 -3.68
CA HIS A 209 3.36 14.89 -3.06
C HIS A 209 4.09 15.16 -1.74
N ALA A 210 4.81 14.17 -1.20
CA ALA A 210 5.51 14.28 0.07
C ALA A 210 7.00 14.58 -0.13
N ASN A 211 7.57 15.42 0.73
CA ASN A 211 9.01 15.48 0.94
C ASN A 211 9.37 14.48 2.03
N ILE A 212 10.30 13.58 1.77
CA ILE A 212 10.76 12.58 2.73
C ILE A 212 12.28 12.66 2.86
N ARG A 213 12.73 13.07 4.04
CA ARG A 213 14.15 13.13 4.40
C ARG A 213 14.48 11.97 5.33
N TYR A 214 15.36 11.08 4.91
CA TYR A 214 15.70 9.87 5.63
C TYR A 214 17.20 9.79 5.93
N GLU A 215 17.55 9.54 7.19
CA GLU A 215 18.89 9.20 7.62
C GLU A 215 18.84 7.80 8.25
N ASN A 216 19.52 6.84 7.62
CA ASN A 216 19.50 5.46 8.06
C ASN A 216 20.54 5.20 9.17
N ALA A 217 20.53 3.98 9.73
CA ALA A 217 21.42 3.62 10.83
C ALA A 217 22.91 3.60 10.45
N ALA A 218 23.23 3.53 9.16
CA ALA A 218 24.60 3.62 8.63
C ALA A 218 25.06 5.08 8.42
N GLY A 219 24.17 6.07 8.63
CA GLY A 219 24.45 7.49 8.41
C GLY A 219 24.25 7.97 6.97
N GLU A 220 23.77 7.10 6.08
CA GLU A 220 23.45 7.46 4.70
C GLU A 220 22.17 8.29 4.68
N LYS A 221 22.17 9.34 3.85
CA LYS A 221 21.06 10.28 3.74
C LYS A 221 20.38 10.13 2.39
N SER A 222 19.07 9.96 2.42
CA SER A 222 18.19 9.98 1.25
C SER A 222 17.23 11.17 1.37
N ASP A 223 17.08 11.92 0.28
CA ASP A 223 16.17 13.06 0.20
C ASP A 223 15.26 12.87 -1.02
N TRP A 224 14.03 12.41 -0.76
CA TRP A 224 13.00 12.30 -1.77
C TRP A 224 12.17 13.57 -1.75
N LYS A 225 12.40 14.42 -2.75
CA LYS A 225 11.61 15.64 -2.94
C LYS A 225 10.30 15.31 -3.64
N ARG A 226 9.25 16.02 -3.25
CA ARG A 226 7.97 15.97 -3.94
C ARG A 226 8.15 16.36 -5.41
N THR A 227 7.40 15.69 -6.27
CA THR A 227 7.32 16.03 -7.69
C THR A 227 5.98 16.65 -8.05
N VAL A 228 5.00 16.51 -7.16
CA VAL A 228 3.65 17.04 -7.35
C VAL A 228 3.23 17.88 -6.16
N ASP A 229 2.73 19.09 -6.41
CA ASP A 229 2.18 19.97 -5.35
C ASP A 229 0.66 19.82 -5.17
N LYS A 230 0.09 18.70 -5.64
CA LYS A 230 -1.34 18.40 -5.53
C LYS A 230 -1.57 17.24 -4.57
N LEU A 231 -2.37 17.49 -3.52
CA LEU A 231 -2.81 16.45 -2.60
C LEU A 231 -3.88 15.55 -3.22
N PRO A 232 -3.91 14.25 -2.88
CA PRO A 232 -4.99 13.34 -3.26
C PRO A 232 -6.35 13.83 -2.70
N PRO A 233 -7.48 13.42 -3.29
CA PRO A 233 -8.81 13.74 -2.75
C PRO A 233 -8.97 13.13 -1.36
N LEU A 234 -9.77 13.78 -0.50
CA LEU A 234 -10.12 13.24 0.81
C LEU A 234 -11.24 12.20 0.67
N PRO A 235 -11.07 10.98 1.21
CA PRO A 235 -12.14 10.00 1.23
C PRO A 235 -13.25 10.46 2.20
N LYS A 236 -14.51 10.29 1.79
CA LYS A 236 -15.67 10.61 2.62
C LYS A 236 -16.07 9.43 3.50
N GLU A 237 -16.61 9.77 4.67
CA GLU A 237 -17.22 8.80 5.57
C GLU A 237 -18.49 8.21 4.96
N ILE A 238 -18.63 6.89 4.96
CA ILE A 238 -19.86 6.22 4.52
C ILE A 238 -20.36 5.26 5.58
N LYS A 239 -21.69 5.13 5.64
CA LYS A 239 -22.37 4.12 6.44
C LYS A 239 -22.12 2.73 5.85
N PRO A 240 -22.14 1.67 6.67
CA PRO A 240 -21.95 0.31 6.18
C PRO A 240 -23.02 -0.05 5.14
N HIS A 241 -22.61 -0.84 4.15
CA HIS A 241 -23.54 -1.40 3.18
C HIS A 241 -24.18 -2.67 3.74
N PRO A 242 -25.51 -2.89 3.60
CA PRO A 242 -26.19 -4.03 4.23
C PRO A 242 -25.60 -5.40 3.87
N HIS A 243 -25.21 -5.60 2.60
CA HIS A 243 -24.60 -6.87 2.16
C HIS A 243 -23.24 -7.17 2.80
N GLY A 244 -22.58 -6.17 3.40
CA GLY A 244 -21.28 -6.33 4.04
C GLY A 244 -21.30 -6.47 5.55
N VAL A 245 -22.47 -6.40 6.17
CA VAL A 245 -22.60 -6.46 7.63
C VAL A 245 -22.89 -7.88 8.07
N GLU A 246 -22.12 -8.39 9.02
CA GLU A 246 -22.35 -9.71 9.62
C GLU A 246 -23.55 -9.69 10.60
N MET A 247 -24.18 -10.85 10.81
CA MET A 247 -25.36 -10.99 11.69
C MET A 247 -25.15 -10.36 13.08
N GLY A 248 -24.04 -10.64 13.76
CA GLY A 248 -23.79 -10.10 15.10
C GLY A 248 -23.57 -8.57 15.10
N ILE A 249 -23.06 -8.01 14.00
CA ILE A 249 -22.95 -6.55 13.84
C ILE A 249 -24.34 -5.96 13.60
N LEU A 250 -25.16 -6.58 12.75
CA LEU A 250 -26.54 -6.18 12.51
C LEU A 250 -27.37 -6.17 13.80
N GLU A 251 -27.23 -7.20 14.63
CA GLU A 251 -27.88 -7.31 15.94
C GLU A 251 -27.46 -6.16 16.87
N ARG A 252 -26.15 -5.94 17.02
CA ARG A 252 -25.62 -4.83 17.82
C ARG A 252 -26.09 -3.47 17.30
N MET A 253 -26.11 -3.27 15.99
CA MET A 253 -26.60 -2.04 15.37
C MET A 253 -28.09 -1.83 15.64
N ALA A 254 -28.91 -2.89 15.53
CA ALA A 254 -30.34 -2.82 15.82
C ALA A 254 -30.63 -2.48 17.29
N HIS A 255 -29.81 -2.95 18.23
CA HIS A 255 -29.97 -2.59 19.65
C HIS A 255 -29.46 -1.18 19.99
N ASN A 256 -28.45 -0.68 19.28
CA ASN A 256 -27.83 0.62 19.56
C ASN A 256 -28.37 1.78 18.71
N THR A 257 -29.18 1.52 17.68
CA THR A 257 -29.71 2.56 16.80
C THR A 257 -30.67 3.51 17.53
N ASP A 258 -30.71 4.76 17.07
CA ASP A 258 -31.71 5.77 17.47
C ASP A 258 -33.00 5.69 16.66
N SER A 259 -33.03 4.86 15.61
CA SER A 259 -34.20 4.66 14.76
C SER A 259 -35.34 3.97 15.53
N ARG A 260 -36.56 4.52 15.42
CA ARG A 260 -37.75 4.00 16.13
C ARG A 260 -38.37 2.76 15.49
N THR A 261 -38.14 2.55 14.20
CA THR A 261 -38.75 1.47 13.40
C THR A 261 -37.68 0.72 12.62
N VAL A 262 -37.89 -0.57 12.34
CA VAL A 262 -36.97 -1.39 11.53
C VAL A 262 -36.79 -0.81 10.14
N ALA A 263 -37.86 -0.31 9.50
CA ALA A 263 -37.73 0.33 8.19
C ALA A 263 -36.87 1.59 8.22
N ASN A 264 -36.96 2.41 9.28
CA ASN A 264 -36.12 3.61 9.42
C ASN A 264 -34.69 3.23 9.78
N PHE A 265 -34.48 2.20 10.61
CA PHE A 265 -33.16 1.65 10.90
C PHE A 265 -32.43 1.24 9.62
N MET A 266 -33.10 0.48 8.76
CA MET A 266 -32.51 0.04 7.49
C MET A 266 -32.15 1.22 6.56
N GLN A 267 -32.93 2.31 6.57
CA GLN A 267 -32.68 3.50 5.75
C GLN A 267 -31.62 4.44 6.33
N ASN A 268 -31.61 4.62 7.66
CA ASN A 268 -30.78 5.63 8.32
C ASN A 268 -29.42 5.08 8.72
N ASP A 269 -29.30 3.80 9.04
CA ASP A 269 -28.06 3.25 9.58
C ASP A 269 -27.18 2.59 8.49
N PHE A 270 -27.72 2.41 7.29
CA PHE A 270 -27.03 1.82 6.15
C PHE A 270 -27.00 2.75 4.94
N CYS A 271 -25.98 2.60 4.09
CA CYS A 271 -25.97 3.32 2.81
C CYS A 271 -26.80 2.59 1.75
N ARG A 272 -27.35 3.34 0.78
CA ARG A 272 -28.03 2.82 -0.43
C ARG A 272 -29.27 1.97 -0.17
N VAL A 273 -29.92 2.15 0.98
CA VAL A 273 -31.23 1.57 1.28
C VAL A 273 -32.31 2.66 1.17
N GLY A 274 -33.23 2.49 0.23
CA GLY A 274 -34.43 3.32 0.11
C GLY A 274 -35.61 2.74 0.89
N SER A 275 -36.72 3.48 0.95
CA SER A 275 -37.96 3.04 1.60
C SER A 275 -38.49 1.73 1.04
N THR A 276 -38.57 1.59 -0.29
CA THR A 276 -39.05 0.38 -0.97
C THR A 276 -38.20 -0.85 -0.61
N SER A 277 -36.87 -0.70 -0.63
CA SER A 277 -35.96 -1.81 -0.30
C SER A 277 -36.04 -2.19 1.18
N ALA A 278 -36.18 -1.22 2.08
CA ALA A 278 -36.34 -1.47 3.51
C ALA A 278 -37.65 -2.21 3.81
N GLU A 279 -38.76 -1.80 3.19
CA GLU A 279 -40.06 -2.48 3.30
C GLU A 279 -40.00 -3.90 2.72
N GLU A 280 -39.34 -4.08 1.58
CA GLU A 280 -39.15 -5.39 0.97
C GLU A 280 -38.36 -6.34 1.88
N MET A 281 -37.28 -5.86 2.50
CA MET A 281 -36.50 -6.64 3.49
C MET A 281 -37.37 -7.05 4.68
N CYS A 282 -38.15 -6.12 5.24
CA CYS A 282 -39.06 -6.41 6.35
C CYS A 282 -40.10 -7.47 5.96
N ARG A 283 -40.70 -7.33 4.77
CA ARG A 283 -41.68 -8.28 4.23
C ARG A 283 -41.10 -9.68 4.06
N LEU A 284 -39.90 -9.80 3.48
CA LEU A 284 -39.21 -11.08 3.30
C LEU A 284 -38.79 -11.71 4.63
N ALA A 285 -38.46 -10.90 5.62
CA ALA A 285 -38.10 -11.35 6.97
C ALA A 285 -39.33 -11.73 7.82
N GLY A 286 -40.54 -11.37 7.40
CA GLY A 286 -41.76 -11.53 8.20
C GLY A 286 -41.81 -10.61 9.41
N ILE A 287 -41.19 -9.42 9.32
CA ILE A 287 -41.10 -8.43 10.39
C ILE A 287 -41.95 -7.22 9.99
N ALA A 288 -42.75 -6.70 10.91
CA ALA A 288 -43.53 -5.50 10.66
C ALA A 288 -42.58 -4.29 10.47
N PRO A 289 -42.72 -3.47 9.41
CA PRO A 289 -41.84 -2.33 9.17
C PRO A 289 -41.75 -1.33 10.32
N ASN A 290 -42.83 -1.22 11.11
CA ASN A 290 -42.97 -0.37 12.29
C ASN A 290 -42.52 -1.04 13.60
N ALA A 291 -42.05 -2.30 13.57
CA ALA A 291 -41.48 -2.95 14.73
C ALA A 291 -40.26 -2.15 15.24
N LYS A 292 -39.96 -2.27 16.53
CA LYS A 292 -38.84 -1.56 17.13
C LYS A 292 -37.53 -2.35 16.93
N PRO A 293 -36.46 -1.75 16.37
CA PRO A 293 -35.18 -2.43 16.16
C PRO A 293 -34.59 -3.01 17.45
N ARG A 294 -34.71 -2.29 18.56
CA ARG A 294 -34.11 -2.66 19.85
C ARG A 294 -34.76 -3.87 20.52
N GLU A 295 -35.98 -4.21 20.12
CA GLU A 295 -36.78 -5.33 20.67
C GLU A 295 -36.73 -6.57 19.76
N LEU A 296 -35.96 -6.54 18.66
CA LEU A 296 -35.82 -7.69 17.78
C LEU A 296 -35.11 -8.84 18.51
N THR A 297 -35.67 -10.05 18.38
CA THR A 297 -35.01 -11.27 18.85
C THR A 297 -33.90 -11.70 17.89
N SER A 298 -32.92 -12.48 18.38
CA SER A 298 -31.84 -12.98 17.52
C SER A 298 -32.35 -13.81 16.32
N GLU A 299 -33.50 -14.48 16.46
CA GLU A 299 -34.15 -15.18 15.34
C GLU A 299 -34.73 -14.21 14.30
N GLN A 300 -35.35 -13.12 14.74
CA GLN A 300 -35.84 -12.07 13.85
C GLN A 300 -34.67 -11.37 13.14
N VAL A 301 -33.58 -11.06 13.86
CA VAL A 301 -32.38 -10.49 13.24
C VAL A 301 -31.79 -11.44 12.20
N ARG A 302 -31.76 -12.75 12.47
CA ARG A 302 -31.34 -13.74 11.47
C ARG A 302 -32.23 -13.72 10.22
N LYS A 303 -33.56 -13.70 10.38
CA LYS A 303 -34.49 -13.62 9.25
C LYS A 303 -34.29 -12.33 8.45
N LEU A 304 -34.03 -11.21 9.12
CA LEU A 304 -33.71 -9.93 8.48
C LEU A 304 -32.39 -10.00 7.72
N TYR A 305 -31.35 -10.60 8.30
CA TYR A 305 -30.06 -10.82 7.65
C TYR A 305 -30.20 -11.65 6.36
N ASP A 306 -30.92 -12.76 6.41
CA ASP A 306 -31.17 -13.61 5.24
C ASP A 306 -32.00 -12.89 4.15
N ALA A 307 -32.91 -11.99 4.56
CA ALA A 307 -33.68 -11.15 3.64
C ALA A 307 -32.80 -10.10 2.95
N ILE A 308 -31.90 -9.44 3.69
CA ILE A 308 -30.96 -8.43 3.16
C ILE A 308 -30.14 -9.01 1.99
N GLN A 309 -29.65 -10.24 2.12
CA GLN A 309 -28.83 -10.89 1.09
C GLN A 309 -29.61 -11.21 -0.20
N LYS A 310 -30.94 -11.29 -0.14
CA LYS A 310 -31.80 -11.57 -1.30
C LYS A 310 -32.25 -10.32 -2.04
N VAL A 311 -32.35 -9.18 -1.35
CA VAL A 311 -32.78 -7.91 -1.94
C VAL A 311 -31.64 -7.30 -2.76
N LYS A 312 -31.96 -6.91 -4.00
CA LYS A 312 -31.02 -6.20 -4.87
C LYS A 312 -30.91 -4.75 -4.43
N LEU A 313 -29.70 -4.33 -4.08
CA LEU A 313 -29.39 -2.97 -3.65
C LEU A 313 -28.48 -2.27 -4.66
N MET A 314 -28.53 -0.93 -4.64
CA MET A 314 -27.56 -0.12 -5.35
C MET A 314 -26.16 -0.32 -4.75
N ARG A 315 -25.13 -0.26 -5.61
CA ARG A 315 -23.74 -0.37 -5.15
C ARG A 315 -23.41 0.73 -4.14
N PRO A 316 -22.60 0.44 -3.09
CA PRO A 316 -22.13 1.42 -2.14
C PRO A 316 -21.45 2.62 -2.84
N PRO A 317 -21.47 3.82 -2.21
CA PRO A 317 -20.74 4.98 -2.72
C PRO A 317 -19.24 4.68 -2.82
N THR A 318 -18.59 5.27 -3.82
CA THR A 318 -17.16 5.06 -4.11
C THR A 318 -16.28 6.25 -3.70
N ASP A 319 -16.88 7.36 -3.30
CA ASP A 319 -16.20 8.56 -2.81
C ASP A 319 -15.61 8.39 -1.39
N CYS A 320 -15.78 7.21 -0.80
CA CYS A 320 -15.06 6.74 0.38
C CYS A 320 -13.63 6.24 0.06
N LEU A 321 -13.28 6.16 -1.22
CA LEU A 321 -11.96 5.78 -1.72
C LEU A 321 -11.20 7.01 -2.23
N ALA A 322 -9.90 6.98 -2.04
CA ALA A 322 -8.90 7.96 -2.43
C ALA A 322 -7.70 7.20 -3.02
N PRO A 323 -7.82 6.73 -4.28
CA PRO A 323 -6.69 6.17 -5.04
C PRO A 323 -5.59 7.22 -5.20
N ILE A 324 -4.41 6.78 -5.63
CA ILE A 324 -3.30 7.69 -5.93
C ILE A 324 -3.56 8.44 -7.24
N GLY A 325 -4.07 7.72 -8.24
CA GLY A 325 -4.28 8.18 -9.59
C GLY A 325 -3.10 7.83 -10.51
N GLU A 326 -3.42 7.55 -11.77
CA GLU A 326 -2.49 7.11 -12.82
C GLU A 326 -1.26 8.00 -12.92
N LYS A 327 -1.46 9.31 -13.14
CA LYS A 327 -0.37 10.28 -13.33
C LYS A 327 0.57 10.34 -12.13
N MET A 328 0.02 10.33 -10.92
CA MET A 328 0.79 10.39 -9.68
C MET A 328 1.64 9.13 -9.50
N LEU A 329 1.05 7.95 -9.79
CA LEU A 329 1.75 6.68 -9.70
C LEU A 329 2.85 6.56 -10.77
N GLU A 330 2.61 7.03 -12.00
CA GLU A 330 3.62 7.11 -13.05
C GLU A 330 4.80 7.99 -12.66
N GLU A 331 4.54 9.19 -12.16
CA GLU A 331 5.60 10.09 -11.71
C GLU A 331 6.42 9.50 -10.56
N GLY A 332 5.76 8.92 -9.56
CA GLY A 332 6.43 8.26 -8.44
C GLY A 332 7.36 7.13 -8.90
N LEU A 333 6.89 6.27 -9.80
CA LEU A 333 7.70 5.20 -10.38
C LEU A 333 8.83 5.73 -11.26
N LYS A 334 8.56 6.72 -12.11
CA LYS A 334 9.56 7.28 -13.04
C LYS A 334 10.73 7.91 -12.30
N ASN A 335 10.46 8.68 -11.25
CA ASN A 335 11.51 9.37 -10.49
C ASN A 335 12.41 8.40 -9.74
N GLU A 336 11.84 7.33 -9.19
CA GLU A 336 12.62 6.36 -8.40
C GLU A 336 13.34 5.33 -9.26
N THR A 337 12.70 4.84 -10.32
CA THR A 337 13.25 3.75 -11.16
C THR A 337 14.10 4.26 -12.32
N LYS A 338 13.93 5.53 -12.74
CA LYS A 338 14.55 6.10 -13.95
C LYS A 338 14.37 5.18 -15.18
N ALA A 339 13.21 4.53 -15.25
CA ALA A 339 12.84 3.67 -16.37
C ALA A 339 12.54 4.49 -17.63
N GLU A 340 12.77 3.88 -18.79
CA GLU A 340 12.48 4.48 -20.09
C GLU A 340 10.98 4.49 -20.40
N PHE A 341 10.29 3.43 -19.99
CA PHE A 341 8.86 3.28 -20.14
C PHE A 341 8.20 3.14 -18.77
N VAL A 342 7.16 3.94 -18.54
CA VAL A 342 6.30 3.83 -17.36
C VAL A 342 4.86 4.04 -17.82
N ASN A 343 3.95 3.19 -17.36
CA ASN A 343 2.52 3.35 -17.57
C ASN A 343 1.75 2.88 -16.34
N ALA A 344 0.72 3.60 -15.93
CA ALA A 344 -0.19 3.22 -14.87
C ALA A 344 -1.64 3.16 -15.34
N VAL A 345 -2.48 2.47 -14.58
CA VAL A 345 -3.93 2.44 -14.75
C VAL A 345 -4.61 2.47 -13.39
N THR A 346 -5.70 3.22 -13.29
CA THR A 346 -6.59 3.27 -12.14
C THR A 346 -7.96 2.77 -12.61
N ARG A 347 -8.31 1.54 -12.25
CA ARG A 347 -9.57 0.93 -12.70
C ARG A 347 -10.78 1.48 -11.96
N ASP A 348 -11.97 1.23 -12.49
CA ASP A 348 -13.22 1.59 -11.81
C ASP A 348 -13.38 0.82 -10.48
N PRO A 349 -13.97 1.44 -9.44
CA PRO A 349 -14.22 0.74 -8.18
C PRO A 349 -15.20 -0.43 -8.33
N VAL A 350 -14.87 -1.53 -7.65
CA VAL A 350 -15.68 -2.76 -7.54
C VAL A 350 -16.04 -2.96 -6.07
N VAL A 351 -16.94 -3.89 -5.76
CA VAL A 351 -17.43 -4.14 -4.40
C VAL A 351 -17.25 -5.60 -4.07
N TYR A 352 -16.68 -5.89 -2.90
CA TYR A 352 -16.64 -7.25 -2.34
C TYR A 352 -17.22 -7.22 -0.93
N ARG A 353 -18.13 -8.15 -0.59
CA ARG A 353 -18.79 -8.20 0.73
C ARG A 353 -19.25 -6.81 1.22
N GLY A 354 -19.90 -6.03 0.36
CA GLY A 354 -20.37 -4.67 0.69
C GLY A 354 -19.29 -3.59 0.86
N ASN A 355 -18.00 -3.91 0.71
CA ASN A 355 -16.89 -2.96 0.80
C ASN A 355 -16.43 -2.56 -0.61
N PRO A 356 -16.50 -1.26 -0.97
CA PRO A 356 -15.87 -0.74 -2.17
C PRO A 356 -14.35 -0.94 -2.12
N PHE A 357 -13.78 -1.39 -3.23
CA PHE A 357 -12.35 -1.41 -3.44
C PHE A 357 -12.02 -0.99 -4.88
N GLN A 358 -10.81 -0.49 -5.08
CA GLN A 358 -10.31 -0.05 -6.37
C GLN A 358 -8.87 -0.54 -6.54
N ILE A 359 -8.52 -0.97 -7.76
CA ILE A 359 -7.19 -1.45 -8.09
C ILE A 359 -6.47 -0.46 -8.99
N GLU A 360 -5.22 -0.18 -8.64
CA GLU A 360 -4.28 0.53 -9.51
C GLU A 360 -3.12 -0.40 -9.82
N ALA A 361 -2.68 -0.41 -11.08
CA ALA A 361 -1.51 -1.16 -11.49
C ALA A 361 -0.59 -0.23 -12.28
N ALA A 362 0.71 -0.43 -12.15
CA ALA A 362 1.69 0.30 -12.94
C ALA A 362 2.87 -0.60 -13.27
N ILE A 363 3.50 -0.30 -14.41
CA ILE A 363 4.66 -1.04 -14.89
C ILE A 363 5.73 -0.05 -15.35
N ALA A 364 6.95 -0.27 -14.90
CA ALA A 364 8.13 0.45 -15.34
C ALA A 364 9.10 -0.55 -15.99
N TYR A 365 9.70 -0.20 -17.12
CA TYR A 365 10.56 -1.10 -17.91
C TYR A 365 11.78 -0.37 -18.48
N GLY A 366 12.93 -1.04 -18.45
CA GLY A 366 14.18 -0.56 -19.06
C GLY A 366 14.89 0.54 -18.24
N GLY A 367 15.76 1.31 -18.90
CA GLY A 367 16.56 2.35 -18.25
C GLY A 367 17.54 1.80 -17.22
N ASP A 368 17.61 2.43 -16.04
CA ASP A 368 18.49 1.96 -14.96
C ASP A 368 18.11 0.57 -14.43
N LEU A 369 16.88 0.09 -14.68
CA LEU A 369 16.46 -1.27 -14.34
C LEU A 369 17.16 -2.34 -15.20
N ALA A 370 17.69 -1.97 -16.37
CA ALA A 370 18.44 -2.85 -17.26
C ALA A 370 19.95 -2.84 -16.98
N LYS A 371 20.41 -2.07 -15.98
CA LYS A 371 21.82 -2.01 -15.58
C LYS A 371 22.07 -2.95 -14.40
N THR A 372 23.21 -3.62 -14.38
CA THR A 372 23.63 -4.43 -13.21
C THR A 372 24.07 -3.51 -12.05
N GLN A 373 24.29 -4.09 -10.86
CA GLN A 373 24.80 -3.36 -9.68
C GLN A 373 26.17 -2.68 -9.92
N SER A 374 26.91 -3.08 -10.96
CA SER A 374 28.18 -2.47 -11.39
C SER A 374 28.03 -1.32 -12.40
N GLY A 375 26.81 -0.95 -12.80
CA GLY A 375 26.55 0.14 -13.75
C GLY A 375 26.79 -0.21 -15.22
N GLU A 376 27.14 -1.46 -15.53
CA GLU A 376 27.25 -1.97 -16.89
C GLU A 376 25.86 -2.31 -17.44
N VAL A 377 25.65 -2.08 -18.75
CA VAL A 377 24.42 -2.47 -19.44
C VAL A 377 24.35 -3.99 -19.40
N ALA A 378 23.39 -4.54 -18.68
CA ALA A 378 23.26 -5.99 -18.50
C ALA A 378 22.91 -6.62 -19.85
N SER A 379 23.91 -7.20 -20.51
CA SER A 379 23.67 -8.14 -21.60
C SER A 379 23.25 -9.49 -20.99
N ASP A 380 22.11 -9.99 -21.45
CA ASP A 380 21.44 -11.26 -21.11
C ASP A 380 21.04 -11.54 -19.64
N GLU A 381 21.76 -11.08 -18.61
CA GLU A 381 21.46 -11.41 -17.21
C GLU A 381 20.23 -10.70 -16.62
N ALA A 382 20.02 -9.40 -16.89
CA ALA A 382 18.84 -8.67 -16.41
C ALA A 382 17.53 -9.17 -17.04
N VAL A 383 17.63 -9.78 -18.23
CA VAL A 383 16.49 -10.42 -18.92
C VAL A 383 16.09 -11.74 -18.22
N GLN A 384 17.02 -12.36 -17.49
CA GLN A 384 16.80 -13.61 -16.77
C GLN A 384 16.40 -13.43 -15.30
N GLN A 385 16.45 -12.22 -14.75
CA GLN A 385 16.00 -11.97 -13.37
C GLN A 385 14.48 -11.78 -13.29
N PRO A 386 13.82 -12.27 -12.22
CA PRO A 386 12.43 -11.97 -11.97
C PRO A 386 12.22 -10.45 -11.80
N ALA A 387 11.18 -9.93 -12.45
CA ALA A 387 10.75 -8.55 -12.30
C ALA A 387 10.46 -8.23 -10.82
N LYS A 388 10.78 -7.01 -10.40
CA LYS A 388 10.51 -6.56 -9.04
C LYS A 388 9.02 -6.27 -8.89
N LEU A 389 8.34 -7.04 -8.03
CA LEU A 389 6.95 -6.77 -7.68
C LEU A 389 6.88 -5.89 -6.42
N ILE A 390 6.23 -4.75 -6.54
CA ILE A 390 5.89 -3.85 -5.44
C ILE A 390 4.39 -3.95 -5.16
N ARG A 391 4.04 -4.11 -3.89
CA ARG A 391 2.67 -4.37 -3.44
C ARG A 391 2.26 -3.27 -2.47
N TYR A 392 1.05 -2.77 -2.67
CA TYR A 392 0.51 -1.70 -1.86
C TYR A 392 -0.93 -1.98 -1.42
N ALA A 393 -1.25 -1.54 -0.21
CA ALA A 393 -2.61 -1.54 0.31
C ALA A 393 -2.89 -0.21 1.01
N ASN A 394 -3.93 0.52 0.60
CA ASN A 394 -4.29 1.82 1.15
C ASN A 394 -3.08 2.78 1.24
N LYS A 395 -2.29 2.87 0.18
CA LYS A 395 -1.05 3.67 0.11
C LYS A 395 0.11 3.21 0.99
N MET A 396 0.00 2.07 1.68
CA MET A 396 1.07 1.46 2.47
C MET A 396 1.80 0.36 1.69
N PRO A 397 3.14 0.36 1.67
CA PRO A 397 3.94 -0.74 1.12
C PRO A 397 3.79 -2.05 1.92
N LEU A 398 3.74 -3.18 1.21
CA LEU A 398 3.71 -4.53 1.77
C LEU A 398 5.03 -5.24 1.46
N LEU A 399 5.91 -5.41 2.45
CA LEU A 399 7.25 -5.96 2.25
C LEU A 399 7.37 -7.45 2.54
N TYR A 400 6.58 -8.00 3.48
CA TYR A 400 6.67 -9.41 3.87
C TYR A 400 5.53 -10.26 3.27
N GLU A 401 5.63 -11.59 3.42
CA GLU A 401 4.56 -12.52 3.01
C GLU A 401 4.12 -12.41 1.54
N GLN A 402 5.10 -12.19 0.64
CA GLN A 402 4.83 -12.02 -0.78
C GLN A 402 4.14 -13.26 -1.39
N SER A 403 4.49 -14.47 -0.99
CA SER A 403 3.95 -15.72 -1.57
C SER A 403 2.47 -15.96 -1.26
N SER A 404 1.99 -15.57 -0.08
CA SER A 404 0.60 -15.77 0.35
C SER A 404 -0.34 -14.68 -0.16
N CYS A 405 0.18 -13.51 -0.57
CA CYS A 405 -0.59 -12.34 -0.93
C CYS A 405 -1.35 -12.48 -2.27
N ALA A 406 -2.60 -12.04 -2.28
CA ALA A 406 -3.46 -11.99 -3.46
C ALA A 406 -2.85 -11.19 -4.62
N LEU A 407 -2.19 -10.06 -4.35
CA LEU A 407 -1.55 -9.23 -5.38
C LEU A 407 -0.49 -10.02 -6.16
N THR A 408 0.35 -10.77 -5.45
CA THR A 408 1.39 -11.62 -6.06
C THR A 408 0.76 -12.73 -6.88
N LYS A 409 -0.21 -13.45 -6.30
CA LYS A 409 -0.89 -14.56 -6.99
C LYS A 409 -1.61 -14.10 -8.26
N ALA A 410 -2.20 -12.90 -8.23
CA ALA A 410 -2.84 -12.32 -9.39
C ALA A 410 -1.83 -11.99 -10.50
N VAL A 411 -0.70 -11.35 -10.15
CA VAL A 411 0.41 -11.05 -11.09
C VAL A 411 1.01 -12.32 -11.68
N GLN A 412 1.27 -13.34 -10.86
CA GLN A 412 1.78 -14.65 -11.32
C GLN A 412 0.76 -15.36 -12.23
N GLY A 413 -0.54 -15.18 -11.97
CA GLY A 413 -1.63 -15.75 -12.75
C GLY A 413 -1.85 -15.10 -14.13
N VAL A 414 -1.14 -14.02 -14.47
CA VAL A 414 -1.16 -13.42 -15.80
C VAL A 414 -0.20 -14.16 -16.73
N THR A 415 -0.63 -14.45 -17.96
CA THR A 415 0.22 -15.11 -18.97
C THR A 415 1.16 -14.10 -19.66
N TRP A 416 2.26 -13.75 -19.01
CA TRP A 416 3.18 -12.69 -19.43
C TRP A 416 3.84 -12.89 -20.80
N ARG A 417 3.96 -14.15 -21.26
CA ARG A 417 4.48 -14.47 -22.60
C ARG A 417 3.68 -13.80 -23.72
N ARG A 418 2.36 -13.61 -23.52
CA ARG A 418 1.49 -12.89 -24.47
C ARG A 418 1.82 -11.40 -24.57
N TYR A 419 2.48 -10.85 -23.55
CA TYR A 419 2.85 -9.45 -23.44
C TYR A 419 4.36 -9.23 -23.64
N GLY A 420 5.06 -10.19 -24.23
CA GLY A 420 6.47 -10.06 -24.59
C GLY A 420 7.46 -10.31 -23.47
N MET A 421 7.03 -10.66 -22.26
CA MET A 421 7.93 -11.02 -21.14
C MET A 421 8.00 -12.53 -20.93
N ASN A 422 9.19 -13.05 -20.63
CA ASN A 422 9.35 -14.46 -20.31
C ASN A 422 8.82 -14.74 -18.88
N GLN A 423 8.40 -15.98 -18.62
CA GLN A 423 7.88 -16.39 -17.31
C GLN A 423 8.16 -17.90 -17.14
N PRO A 424 9.39 -18.29 -16.78
CA PRO A 424 9.70 -19.68 -16.47
C PRO A 424 9.01 -20.11 -15.17
N GLY A 425 8.49 -21.33 -15.11
CA GLY A 425 7.99 -21.94 -13.88
C GLY A 425 6.74 -21.31 -13.24
N GLY A 426 5.97 -20.47 -13.97
CA GLY A 426 4.74 -19.86 -13.44
C GLY A 426 4.94 -18.83 -12.32
N GLY A 427 6.18 -18.38 -12.11
CA GLY A 427 6.54 -17.35 -11.13
C GLY A 427 6.22 -15.93 -11.60
N LEU A 428 6.97 -14.95 -11.10
CA LEU A 428 6.92 -13.60 -11.65
C LEU A 428 7.51 -13.58 -13.07
N PRO A 429 7.10 -12.64 -13.94
CA PRO A 429 7.76 -12.48 -15.23
C PRO A 429 9.23 -12.10 -15.05
N HIS A 430 10.06 -12.43 -16.02
CA HIS A 430 11.48 -12.09 -16.04
C HIS A 430 11.72 -10.91 -16.98
N GLY A 431 12.62 -10.02 -16.57
CA GLY A 431 13.03 -8.84 -17.32
C GLY A 431 13.32 -7.63 -16.43
N PRO A 432 13.90 -6.57 -17.02
CA PRO A 432 14.23 -5.31 -16.32
C PRO A 432 12.97 -4.48 -16.08
N ALA A 433 12.07 -5.02 -15.26
CA ALA A 433 10.74 -4.46 -15.01
C ALA A 433 10.44 -4.34 -13.52
N VAL A 434 9.74 -3.27 -13.17
CA VAL A 434 9.09 -3.10 -11.86
C VAL A 434 7.59 -3.11 -12.11
N ILE A 435 6.87 -3.98 -11.40
CA ILE A 435 5.40 -4.06 -11.44
C ILE A 435 4.91 -3.58 -10.08
N ALA A 436 4.12 -2.52 -10.05
CA ALA A 436 3.46 -2.03 -8.85
C ALA A 436 1.97 -2.34 -8.91
N VAL A 437 1.41 -2.88 -7.83
CA VAL A 437 -0.03 -3.12 -7.71
C VAL A 437 -0.53 -2.59 -6.38
N HIS A 438 -1.56 -1.76 -6.42
CA HIS A 438 -2.18 -1.12 -5.28
C HIS A 438 -3.66 -1.50 -5.18
N ILE A 439 -4.07 -1.92 -3.99
CA ILE A 439 -5.49 -2.02 -3.61
C ILE A 439 -5.85 -0.88 -2.66
N CYS A 440 -6.92 -0.17 -2.99
CA CYS A 440 -7.56 0.84 -2.17
C CYS A 440 -8.91 0.29 -1.70
N SER A 441 -9.20 0.31 -0.40
CA SER A 441 -10.47 -0.16 0.15
C SER A 441 -10.77 0.50 1.50
N THR A 442 -12.05 0.60 1.86
CA THR A 442 -12.49 0.95 3.22
C THR A 442 -12.09 -0.14 4.22
N TRP A 443 -12.10 -1.40 3.76
CA TRP A 443 -11.67 -2.56 4.51
C TRP A 443 -10.84 -3.50 3.63
N VAL A 444 -9.51 -3.41 3.76
CA VAL A 444 -8.57 -4.34 3.12
C VAL A 444 -8.56 -5.66 3.91
N PRO A 445 -8.74 -6.82 3.25
CA PRO A 445 -8.77 -8.09 3.94
C PRO A 445 -7.35 -8.63 4.15
N TYR A 446 -6.67 -8.13 5.19
CA TYR A 446 -5.35 -8.62 5.57
C TYR A 446 -5.41 -10.07 6.09
N THR A 447 -4.36 -10.85 5.86
CA THR A 447 -4.23 -12.22 6.39
C THR A 447 -3.87 -12.25 7.87
N SER A 448 -3.28 -11.17 8.38
CA SER A 448 -2.85 -11.00 9.77
C SER A 448 -2.90 -9.52 10.19
N GLU A 449 -2.85 -9.29 11.49
CA GLU A 449 -2.84 -7.95 12.10
C GLU A 449 -1.60 -7.11 11.73
N GLY A 450 -0.51 -7.77 11.31
CA GLY A 450 0.70 -7.09 10.83
C GLY A 450 0.55 -6.41 9.47
N LYS A 451 -0.56 -6.66 8.75
CA LYS A 451 -0.87 -6.06 7.43
C LYS A 451 0.24 -6.26 6.39
N GLU A 452 0.66 -7.51 6.17
CA GLU A 452 1.76 -7.84 5.23
C GLU A 452 1.28 -8.53 3.95
N ALA A 453 0.12 -9.18 3.99
CA ALA A 453 -0.48 -9.84 2.85
C ALA A 453 -1.99 -9.68 2.83
N ILE A 454 -2.55 -9.72 1.62
CA ILE A 454 -3.98 -9.62 1.36
C ILE A 454 -4.53 -11.02 1.06
N ALA A 455 -5.67 -11.35 1.65
CA ALA A 455 -6.35 -12.61 1.45
C ALA A 455 -6.87 -12.78 0.01
N SER A 456 -6.88 -14.03 -0.45
CA SER A 456 -7.16 -14.41 -1.84
C SER A 456 -8.66 -14.58 -2.09
N TYR A 457 -9.40 -13.47 -2.25
CA TYR A 457 -10.81 -13.50 -2.69
C TYR A 457 -10.91 -13.51 -4.22
N PRO A 458 -11.81 -14.30 -4.83
CA PRO A 458 -11.96 -14.38 -6.29
C PRO A 458 -12.17 -13.02 -6.95
N GLU A 459 -13.09 -12.20 -6.42
CA GLU A 459 -13.46 -10.89 -6.94
C GLU A 459 -12.27 -9.92 -6.92
N ILE A 460 -11.44 -9.98 -5.87
CA ILE A 460 -10.23 -9.17 -5.75
C ILE A 460 -9.17 -9.65 -6.75
N ILE A 461 -8.93 -10.96 -6.85
CA ILE A 461 -7.92 -11.52 -7.76
C ILE A 461 -8.26 -11.23 -9.23
N GLU A 462 -9.53 -11.36 -9.60
CA GLU A 462 -10.00 -11.08 -10.95
C GLU A 462 -9.75 -9.62 -11.33
N GLU A 463 -10.15 -8.68 -10.47
CA GLU A 463 -9.96 -7.26 -10.73
C GLU A 463 -8.48 -6.86 -10.80
N ILE A 464 -7.63 -7.47 -9.96
CA ILE A 464 -6.18 -7.27 -10.04
C ILE A 464 -5.61 -7.77 -11.36
N LYS A 465 -6.04 -8.96 -11.82
CA LYS A 465 -5.59 -9.51 -13.10
C LYS A 465 -5.96 -8.58 -14.26
N LEU A 466 -7.18 -8.02 -14.26
CA LEU A 466 -7.62 -7.07 -15.28
C LEU A 466 -6.74 -5.81 -15.31
N ALA A 467 -6.47 -5.21 -14.14
CA ALA A 467 -5.59 -4.04 -14.03
C ALA A 467 -4.17 -4.33 -14.55
N VAL A 468 -3.60 -5.48 -14.15
CA VAL A 468 -2.24 -5.88 -14.56
C VAL A 468 -2.17 -6.19 -16.05
N GLN A 469 -3.20 -6.82 -16.62
CA GLN A 469 -3.28 -7.09 -18.06
C GLN A 469 -3.36 -5.80 -18.87
N GLU A 470 -4.01 -4.77 -18.35
CA GLU A 470 -4.13 -3.48 -19.00
C GLU A 470 -2.77 -2.79 -19.16
N VAL A 471 -1.98 -2.68 -18.09
CA VAL A 471 -0.61 -2.15 -18.18
C VAL A 471 0.33 -3.06 -18.97
N ALA A 472 0.12 -4.38 -18.92
CA ALA A 472 0.91 -5.34 -19.70
C ALA A 472 0.69 -5.19 -21.22
N ARG A 473 -0.53 -4.79 -21.66
CA ARG A 473 -0.80 -4.48 -23.07
C ARG A 473 0.00 -3.25 -23.53
N SER A 474 0.04 -2.19 -22.72
CA SER A 474 0.84 -1.00 -23.02
C SER A 474 2.33 -1.32 -23.09
N LEU A 475 2.83 -2.14 -22.14
CA LEU A 475 4.22 -2.64 -22.19
C LEU A 475 4.50 -3.42 -23.47
N PHE A 476 3.59 -4.31 -23.88
CA PHE A 476 3.78 -5.12 -25.09
C PHE A 476 3.93 -4.26 -26.35
N GLN A 477 3.16 -3.18 -26.47
CA GLN A 477 3.30 -2.23 -27.59
C GLN A 477 4.71 -1.62 -27.62
N TYR A 478 5.21 -1.18 -26.46
CA TYR A 478 6.56 -0.63 -26.32
C TYR A 478 7.65 -1.66 -26.66
N VAL A 479 7.63 -2.85 -26.03
CA VAL A 479 8.63 -3.91 -26.22
C VAL A 479 8.59 -4.47 -27.65
N SER A 480 7.40 -4.60 -28.26
CA SER A 480 7.27 -5.00 -29.66
C SER A 480 7.88 -3.96 -30.60
N GLY A 481 7.73 -2.67 -30.30
CA GLY A 481 8.39 -1.58 -31.01
C GLY A 481 9.91 -1.70 -30.99
N ILE A 482 10.50 -1.95 -29.82
CA ILE A 482 11.96 -2.17 -29.67
C ILE A 482 12.42 -3.36 -30.51
N ARG A 483 11.76 -4.52 -30.39
CA ARG A 483 12.14 -5.73 -31.13
C ARG A 483 12.08 -5.54 -32.64
N LYS A 484 11.03 -4.87 -33.14
CA LYS A 484 10.91 -4.55 -34.57
C LYS A 484 12.08 -3.68 -35.05
N THR A 485 12.51 -2.71 -34.25
CA THR A 485 13.65 -1.85 -34.56
C THR A 485 14.96 -2.64 -34.57
N GLU A 486 15.18 -3.52 -33.58
CA GLU A 486 16.36 -4.40 -33.53
C GLU A 486 16.41 -5.38 -34.71
N ASP A 487 15.29 -6.02 -35.05
CA ASP A 487 15.21 -6.97 -36.17
C ASP A 487 15.47 -6.26 -37.51
N ARG A 488 14.98 -5.02 -37.66
CA ARG A 488 15.30 -4.18 -38.83
C ARG A 488 16.80 -3.87 -38.90
N ALA A 489 17.42 -3.49 -37.79
CA ALA A 489 18.86 -3.20 -37.73
C ALA A 489 19.71 -4.45 -38.03
N LYS A 490 19.35 -5.61 -37.47
CA LYS A 490 20.01 -6.90 -37.76
C LYS A 490 19.89 -7.25 -39.24
N ARG A 491 18.70 -7.11 -39.82
CA ARG A 491 18.46 -7.38 -41.24
C ARG A 491 19.24 -6.42 -42.15
N GLN A 492 19.33 -5.14 -41.78
CA GLN A 492 20.16 -4.16 -42.52
C GLN A 492 21.64 -4.57 -42.48
N LYS A 493 22.18 -4.88 -41.30
CA LYS A 493 23.57 -5.33 -41.13
C LYS A 493 23.86 -6.60 -41.93
N LEU A 494 22.91 -7.54 -41.96
CA LEU A 494 23.01 -8.75 -42.76
C LEU A 494 23.12 -8.43 -44.26
N PHE A 495 22.28 -7.53 -44.78
CA PHE A 495 22.39 -7.08 -46.17
C PHE A 495 23.72 -6.38 -46.46
N GLU A 496 24.22 -5.54 -45.56
CA GLU A 496 25.53 -4.89 -45.71
C GLU A 496 26.68 -5.91 -45.85
N VAL A 497 26.61 -7.04 -45.15
CA VAL A 497 27.58 -8.13 -45.26
C VAL A 497 27.49 -8.86 -46.61
N TYR A 498 26.30 -9.03 -47.18
CA TYR A 498 26.11 -9.72 -48.47
C TYR A 498 26.31 -8.85 -49.71
N ILE A 499 26.24 -7.52 -49.57
CA ILE A 499 26.39 -6.57 -50.69
C ILE A 499 27.69 -6.79 -51.50
N PRO A 500 28.88 -7.00 -50.90
CA PRO A 500 30.13 -7.20 -51.64
C PRO A 500 30.15 -8.47 -52.50
N GLU A 501 29.51 -9.55 -52.04
CA GLU A 501 29.37 -10.81 -52.79
C GLU A 501 28.41 -10.62 -53.97
N LEU A 502 27.22 -10.06 -53.70
CA LEU A 502 26.22 -9.78 -54.74
C LEU A 502 26.75 -8.81 -55.80
N ALA A 503 27.53 -7.81 -55.41
CA ALA A 503 28.19 -6.88 -56.33
C ALA A 503 29.24 -7.59 -57.20
N GLY A 504 29.92 -8.62 -56.67
CA GLY A 504 30.85 -9.45 -57.43
C GLY A 504 30.14 -10.27 -58.51
N ASP A 505 29.07 -10.96 -58.14
CA ASP A 505 28.27 -11.76 -59.07
C ASP A 505 27.61 -10.89 -60.16
N LEU A 506 27.06 -9.75 -59.77
CA LEU A 506 26.45 -8.80 -60.71
C LEU A 506 27.48 -8.19 -61.67
N ALA A 507 28.68 -7.87 -61.18
CA ALA A 507 29.77 -7.39 -62.03
C ALA A 507 30.19 -8.45 -63.06
N HIS A 508 30.27 -9.72 -62.64
CA HIS A 508 30.59 -10.83 -63.53
C HIS A 508 29.52 -11.04 -64.62
N LEU A 509 28.23 -10.96 -64.27
CA LEU A 509 27.12 -11.15 -65.20
C LEU A 509 26.91 -9.98 -66.16
N THR A 510 27.17 -8.75 -65.72
CA THR A 510 26.88 -7.53 -66.50
C THR A 510 28.10 -6.95 -67.22
N GLY A 511 29.32 -7.37 -66.84
CA GLY A 511 30.57 -6.81 -67.34
C GLY A 511 30.91 -5.41 -66.81
N GLU A 512 30.15 -4.89 -65.84
CA GLU A 512 30.43 -3.60 -65.20
C GLU A 512 31.40 -3.71 -64.01
N LYS A 513 31.96 -2.58 -63.56
CA LYS A 513 32.87 -2.53 -62.40
C LYS A 513 32.13 -2.85 -61.10
N LYS A 514 32.68 -3.78 -60.32
CA LYS A 514 32.20 -4.19 -58.99
C LYS A 514 31.93 -3.01 -58.05
N GLU A 515 32.81 -2.02 -58.04
CA GLU A 515 32.70 -0.83 -57.17
C GLU A 515 31.42 -0.02 -57.45
N LYS A 516 31.04 0.10 -58.73
CA LYS A 516 29.84 0.83 -59.17
C LYS A 516 28.56 0.10 -58.76
N MET A 517 28.57 -1.23 -58.85
CA MET A 517 27.46 -2.09 -58.42
C MET A 517 27.30 -2.06 -56.90
N GLU A 518 28.40 -2.12 -56.15
CA GLU A 518 28.40 -2.07 -54.69
C GLU A 518 27.86 -0.72 -54.17
N GLU A 519 28.29 0.39 -54.77
CA GLU A 519 27.81 1.73 -54.41
C GLU A 519 26.32 1.90 -54.74
N GLY A 520 25.86 1.35 -55.88
CA GLY A 520 24.46 1.31 -56.26
C GLY A 520 23.59 0.54 -55.26
N LEU A 521 24.02 -0.65 -54.85
CA LEU A 521 23.33 -1.47 -53.85
C LEU A 521 23.29 -0.82 -52.46
N LYS A 522 24.39 -0.17 -52.03
CA LYS A 522 24.41 0.60 -50.77
C LYS A 522 23.46 1.80 -50.83
N LYS A 523 23.38 2.52 -51.95
CA LYS A 523 22.42 3.62 -52.15
C LYS A 523 20.97 3.11 -52.15
N PHE A 524 20.72 1.96 -52.78
CA PHE A 524 19.40 1.31 -52.78
C PHE A 524 18.96 0.92 -51.36
N LEU A 525 19.86 0.32 -50.57
CA LEU A 525 19.59 -0.05 -49.18
C LEU A 525 19.27 1.20 -48.34
N LYS A 526 20.09 2.26 -48.42
CA LYS A 526 19.85 3.52 -47.67
C LYS A 526 18.52 4.18 -48.04
N LYS A 527 18.17 4.22 -49.33
CA LYS A 527 16.92 4.84 -49.81
C LYS A 527 15.69 4.10 -49.31
N ASN A 528 15.71 2.76 -49.32
CA ASN A 528 14.57 1.97 -48.87
C ASN A 528 14.45 1.93 -47.33
N VAL A 529 15.56 1.97 -46.61
CA VAL A 529 15.54 2.10 -45.14
C VAL A 529 14.96 3.45 -44.73
N ALA A 530 15.36 4.55 -45.38
CA ALA A 530 14.80 5.88 -45.11
C ALA A 530 13.29 5.95 -45.36
N LYS A 531 12.81 5.38 -46.47
CA LYS A 531 11.39 5.36 -46.83
C LYS A 531 10.52 4.56 -45.85
N ILE A 532 11.05 3.45 -45.33
CA ILE A 532 10.37 2.59 -44.34
C ILE A 532 10.36 3.23 -42.94
N ILE A 533 11.36 4.08 -42.62
CA ILE A 533 11.38 4.85 -41.36
C ILE A 533 10.31 5.95 -41.39
N GLU A 534 10.18 6.66 -42.51
CA GLU A 534 9.11 7.66 -42.71
C GLU A 534 7.70 7.05 -42.65
N GLU A 535 7.48 5.89 -43.27
CA GLU A 535 6.18 5.18 -43.23
C GLU A 535 5.86 4.51 -41.88
N GLY A 536 6.85 4.34 -41.00
CA GLY A 536 6.70 3.69 -39.69
C GLY A 536 6.58 4.65 -38.51
N GLY A 537 6.86 5.94 -38.70
CA GLY A 537 6.84 6.97 -37.63
C GLY A 537 5.45 7.50 -37.28
N ASP A 538 4.44 7.30 -38.13
CA ASP A 538 3.16 7.99 -38.03
C ASP A 538 2.13 7.33 -37.09
N ASN A 539 2.48 6.21 -36.44
CA ASN A 539 1.60 5.52 -35.49
C ASN A 539 2.00 5.68 -34.02
N GLY A 540 2.96 6.55 -33.71
CA GLY A 540 3.48 6.77 -32.35
C GLY A 540 3.23 8.16 -31.75
N GLU A 541 2.92 9.18 -32.55
CA GLU A 541 2.75 10.57 -32.07
C GLU A 541 1.29 11.04 -31.97
N ALA A 542 0.31 10.24 -32.40
CA ALA A 542 -1.12 10.56 -32.26
C ALA A 542 -1.72 10.24 -30.86
N ALA A 543 -0.90 10.18 -29.81
CA ALA A 543 -1.32 9.98 -28.42
C ALA A 543 -0.88 11.14 -27.49
N LYS A 544 -0.74 12.34 -28.06
CA LYS A 544 -0.70 13.60 -27.31
C LYS A 544 -1.69 14.60 -27.92
N GLU A 545 -2.96 14.36 -27.66
CA GLU A 545 -3.97 15.40 -27.41
C GLU A 545 -4.95 14.91 -26.35
#